data_AF-V4B6W0-F1
#
_entry.id   AF-V4B6W0-F1
#
_cell.length_a   1.000
_cell.length_b   1.000
_cell.length_c   1.000
_cell.angle_alpha   90.00
_cell.angle_beta   90.00
_cell.angle_gamma   90.00
#
_symmetry.space_group_name_H-M   'P 1'
#
loop_
_entity.id
_entity.type
_entity.pdbx_description
1 polymer ?
#
loop_
_entity_poly.entity_id
_entity_poly.type
_entity_poly.pdbx_seq_one_letter_code
_entity_poly.pdbx_strand_id
1 'polypeptide(L)'
;MGQWLHKENIVYRDRKFTVVLKWYLRLSLILLSVSCASMLMGIITVYAIDDEPLLTFFTGSSIWTGALGVIGGAIVFVDWRNMNQNGPPLTTSILVLLHCVFEMICAAFCLFVAIWNGTGCTSQIAIHPECHVHRPSNFTTSVLDYTVSVLLLLICLTIPIFVIFNRNIFGSKSIDERLKDIENKLEIKMNDIDQNSDSVYNAGY
;
A
#
# COMPACT_ATOMS: atom_id res chain seq x y z
N MET A 1 -4.23 -36.64 18.87
CA MET A 1 -5.10 -35.89 17.93
C MET A 1 -4.74 -34.39 17.84
N GLY A 2 -4.38 -33.70 18.93
CA GLY A 2 -4.03 -32.27 18.90
C GLY A 2 -2.77 -31.87 18.10
N GLN A 3 -1.75 -32.73 18.02
CA GLN A 3 -0.53 -32.44 17.22
C GLN A 3 -0.77 -32.44 15.70
N TRP A 4 -1.74 -33.21 15.21
CA TRP A 4 -2.09 -33.24 13.78
C TRP A 4 -2.83 -31.97 13.35
N LEU A 5 -3.81 -31.54 14.15
CA LEU A 5 -4.52 -30.27 13.95
C LEU A 5 -3.59 -29.06 14.03
N HIS A 6 -2.58 -29.10 14.90
CA HIS A 6 -1.59 -28.03 14.98
C HIS A 6 -0.69 -27.97 13.73
N LYS A 7 -0.31 -29.11 13.18
CA LYS A 7 0.56 -29.21 11.99
C LYS A 7 -0.18 -28.78 10.71
N GLU A 8 -1.45 -29.15 10.57
CA GLU A 8 -2.29 -28.70 9.45
C GLU A 8 -2.56 -27.20 9.49
N ASN A 9 -2.79 -26.62 10.67
CA ASN A 9 -2.98 -25.18 10.83
C ASN A 9 -1.71 -24.37 10.47
N ILE A 10 -0.52 -24.89 10.75
CA ILE A 10 0.75 -24.26 10.37
C ILE A 10 0.91 -24.28 8.84
N VAL A 11 0.73 -25.44 8.22
CA VAL A 11 0.86 -25.60 6.75
C VAL A 11 -0.18 -24.74 5.99
N TYR A 12 -1.40 -24.63 6.52
CA TYR A 12 -2.45 -23.81 5.91
C TYR A 12 -2.17 -22.30 6.05
N ARG A 13 -1.62 -21.87 7.20
CA ARG A 13 -1.17 -20.49 7.43
C ARG A 13 -0.03 -20.11 6.49
N ASP A 14 0.94 -20.99 6.27
CA ASP A 14 2.09 -20.74 5.39
C ASP A 14 1.67 -20.60 3.91
N ARG A 15 0.70 -21.41 3.44
CA ARG A 15 0.16 -21.26 2.08
C ARG A 15 -0.57 -19.94 1.90
N LYS A 16 -1.42 -19.55 2.85
CA LYS A 16 -2.14 -18.25 2.81
C LYS A 16 -1.17 -17.07 2.81
N PHE A 17 -0.13 -17.14 3.66
CA PHE A 17 0.90 -16.11 3.74
C PHE A 17 1.66 -15.98 2.42
N THR A 18 2.05 -17.10 1.79
CA THR A 18 2.74 -17.10 0.50
C THR A 18 1.90 -16.46 -0.62
N VAL A 19 0.58 -16.73 -0.64
CA VAL A 19 -0.33 -16.13 -1.62
C VAL A 19 -0.41 -14.61 -1.41
N VAL A 20 -0.57 -14.16 -0.17
CA VAL A 20 -0.69 -12.73 0.16
C VAL A 20 0.61 -11.99 -0.14
N LEU A 21 1.75 -12.60 0.14
CA LEU A 21 3.06 -12.07 -0.20
C LEU A 21 3.25 -11.90 -1.72
N LYS A 22 2.77 -12.85 -2.53
CA LYS A 22 2.78 -12.74 -3.99
C LYS A 22 1.88 -11.61 -4.49
N TRP A 23 0.72 -11.41 -3.88
CA TRP A 23 -0.18 -10.31 -4.21
C TRP A 23 0.42 -8.95 -3.84
N TYR A 24 1.08 -8.83 -2.68
CA TYR A 24 1.82 -7.62 -2.29
C TYR A 24 2.88 -7.22 -3.31
N LEU A 25 3.71 -8.18 -3.75
CA LEU A 25 4.71 -7.94 -4.78
C LEU A 25 4.08 -7.46 -6.09
N ARG A 26 2.99 -8.11 -6.53
CA ARG A 26 2.28 -7.73 -7.75
C ARG A 26 1.71 -6.32 -7.66
N LEU A 27 1.08 -5.97 -6.54
CA LEU A 27 0.52 -4.64 -6.32
C LEU A 27 1.62 -3.57 -6.31
N SER A 28 2.76 -3.83 -5.67
CA SER A 28 3.92 -2.91 -5.70
C SER A 28 4.45 -2.68 -7.12
N LEU A 29 4.63 -3.76 -7.89
CA LEU A 29 5.10 -3.66 -9.28
C LEU A 29 4.10 -2.92 -10.18
N ILE A 30 2.80 -3.17 -10.00
CA ILE A 30 1.73 -2.47 -10.72
C ILE A 30 1.76 -0.98 -10.36
N LEU A 31 1.80 -0.63 -9.07
CA LEU A 31 1.86 0.76 -8.61
C LEU A 31 3.08 1.48 -9.19
N LEU A 32 4.27 0.88 -9.12
CA LEU A 32 5.50 1.43 -9.72
C LEU A 32 5.33 1.65 -11.23
N SER A 33 4.80 0.67 -11.96
CA SER A 33 4.63 0.77 -13.42
C SER A 33 3.66 1.88 -13.83
N VAL A 34 2.51 2.00 -13.16
CA VAL A 34 1.50 3.03 -13.45
C VAL A 34 1.98 4.41 -13.02
N SER A 35 2.76 4.48 -11.95
CA SER A 35 3.39 5.72 -11.47
C SER A 35 4.43 6.25 -12.46
N CYS A 36 5.27 5.36 -13.02
CA CYS A 36 6.18 5.71 -14.10
C CYS A 36 5.44 6.17 -15.36
N ALA A 37 4.34 5.51 -15.71
CA ALA A 37 3.50 5.94 -16.83
C ALA A 37 2.88 7.33 -16.59
N SER A 38 2.44 7.63 -15.36
CA SER A 38 1.93 8.94 -14.95
C SER A 38 2.99 10.03 -15.09
N MET A 39 4.22 9.76 -14.62
CA MET A 39 5.32 10.71 -14.80
C MET A 39 5.63 10.97 -16.27
N LEU A 40 5.67 9.90 -17.08
CA LEU A 40 5.91 10.03 -18.52
C LEU A 40 4.82 10.87 -19.20
N MET A 41 3.54 10.59 -18.87
CA MET A 41 2.42 11.37 -19.39
C MET A 41 2.49 12.83 -18.96
N GLY A 42 2.81 13.10 -17.70
CA GLY A 42 3.00 14.47 -17.23
C GLY A 42 4.12 15.22 -17.96
N ILE A 43 5.24 14.55 -18.25
CA ILE A 43 6.31 15.13 -19.06
C ILE A 43 5.80 15.43 -20.48
N ILE A 44 5.13 14.47 -21.12
CA ILE A 44 4.56 14.66 -22.47
C ILE A 44 3.59 15.85 -22.47
N THR A 45 2.71 15.96 -21.47
CA THR A 45 1.77 17.07 -21.33
C THR A 45 2.47 18.41 -21.18
N VAL A 46 3.52 18.51 -20.35
CA VAL A 46 4.30 19.75 -20.19
C VAL A 46 4.99 20.16 -21.49
N TYR A 47 5.53 19.21 -22.26
CA TYR A 47 6.20 19.50 -23.53
C TYR A 47 5.23 19.74 -24.70
N ALA A 48 3.98 19.27 -24.61
CA ALA A 48 2.96 19.46 -25.65
C ALA A 48 2.29 20.85 -25.57
N ILE A 49 2.45 21.56 -24.46
CA ILE A 49 1.98 22.95 -24.31
C ILE A 49 3.06 23.85 -24.92
N ASP A 50 2.88 24.23 -26.19
CA ASP A 50 3.82 25.03 -26.99
C ASP A 50 4.13 26.43 -26.44
N ASP A 51 3.35 26.93 -25.48
CA ASP A 51 3.49 28.28 -24.90
C ASP A 51 4.25 28.21 -23.57
N GLU A 52 5.58 28.25 -23.64
CA GLU A 52 6.54 28.24 -22.54
C GLU A 52 6.38 27.10 -21.51
N PRO A 53 7.38 26.21 -21.32
CA PRO A 53 7.30 25.09 -20.38
C PRO A 53 7.41 25.60 -18.93
N LEU A 54 6.36 26.24 -18.44
CA LEU A 54 6.24 26.65 -17.05
C LEU A 54 5.70 25.44 -16.29
N LEU A 55 6.62 24.77 -15.58
CA LEU A 55 6.32 23.71 -14.64
C LEU A 55 5.60 24.30 -13.42
N THR A 56 4.35 24.67 -13.60
CA THR A 56 3.48 25.08 -12.50
C THR A 56 3.02 23.84 -11.74
N PHE A 57 2.57 24.06 -10.50
CA PHE A 57 1.97 23.00 -9.69
C PHE A 57 0.82 22.27 -10.42
N PHE A 58 0.05 23.00 -11.23
CA PHE A 58 -1.10 22.45 -11.97
C PHE A 58 -0.67 21.72 -13.25
N THR A 59 0.24 22.28 -14.04
CA THR A 59 0.75 21.66 -15.28
C THR A 59 1.63 20.44 -15.02
N GLY A 60 2.34 20.41 -13.89
CA GLY A 60 3.14 19.27 -13.44
C GLY A 60 2.39 18.25 -12.57
N SER A 61 1.07 18.39 -12.40
CA SER A 61 0.29 17.58 -11.44
C SER A 61 0.40 16.06 -11.66
N SER A 62 0.46 15.61 -12.92
CA SER A 62 0.67 14.20 -13.28
C SER A 62 2.09 13.70 -13.00
N ILE A 63 3.08 14.60 -13.01
CA ILE A 63 4.46 14.31 -12.61
C ILE A 63 4.51 14.14 -11.09
N TRP A 64 3.86 15.04 -10.33
CA TRP A 64 3.82 14.99 -8.87
C TRP A 64 3.10 13.74 -8.35
N THR A 65 1.93 13.42 -8.93
CA THR A 65 1.20 12.19 -8.59
C THR A 65 1.99 10.93 -8.92
N GLY A 66 2.62 10.89 -10.09
CA GLY A 66 3.52 9.79 -10.47
C GLY A 66 4.72 9.66 -9.51
N ALA A 67 5.35 10.76 -9.11
CA ALA A 67 6.46 10.73 -8.14
C ALA A 67 6.02 10.21 -6.77
N LEU A 68 4.86 10.65 -6.27
CA LEU A 68 4.28 10.14 -5.03
C LEU A 68 3.97 8.64 -5.13
N GLY A 69 3.42 8.20 -6.24
CA GLY A 69 3.13 6.78 -6.48
C GLY A 69 4.39 5.92 -6.59
N VAL A 70 5.50 6.44 -7.14
CA VAL A 70 6.81 5.74 -7.11
C VAL A 70 7.29 5.55 -5.67
N ILE A 71 7.20 6.60 -4.85
CA ILE A 71 7.55 6.53 -3.42
C ILE A 71 6.67 5.50 -2.71
N GLY A 72 5.36 5.53 -2.93
CA GLY A 72 4.40 4.56 -2.38
C GLY A 72 4.75 3.12 -2.78
N GLY A 73 4.95 2.88 -4.08
CA GLY A 73 5.33 1.58 -4.62
C GLY A 73 6.65 1.05 -4.04
N ALA A 74 7.62 1.93 -3.82
CA ALA A 74 8.89 1.59 -3.18
C ALA A 74 8.69 1.21 -1.70
N ILE A 75 7.82 1.91 -0.96
CA ILE A 75 7.47 1.56 0.42
C ILE A 75 6.81 0.18 0.44
N VAL A 76 5.82 -0.10 -0.43
CA VAL A 76 5.20 -1.44 -0.55
C VAL A 76 6.25 -2.52 -0.84
N PHE A 77 7.24 -2.21 -1.69
CA PHE A 77 8.30 -3.15 -2.05
C PHE A 77 9.22 -3.46 -0.85
N VAL A 78 9.60 -2.43 -0.10
CA VAL A 78 10.40 -2.58 1.12
C VAL A 78 9.62 -3.38 2.17
N ASP A 79 8.33 -3.09 2.35
CA ASP A 79 7.45 -3.86 3.23
C ASP A 79 7.42 -5.33 2.80
N TRP A 80 7.15 -5.62 1.52
CA TRP A 80 7.17 -6.97 0.97
C TRP A 80 8.50 -7.70 1.25
N ARG A 81 9.63 -7.04 0.99
CA ARG A 81 10.97 -7.61 1.22
C ARG A 81 11.17 -7.92 2.70
N ASN A 82 10.76 -7.01 3.58
CA ASN A 82 10.83 -7.20 5.02
C ASN A 82 9.96 -8.39 5.48
N MET A 83 8.72 -8.52 4.96
CA MET A 83 7.86 -9.66 5.27
C MET A 83 8.42 -11.00 4.74
N ASN A 84 9.08 -10.97 3.59
CA ASN A 84 9.69 -12.16 2.99
C ASN A 84 10.91 -12.65 3.78
N GLN A 85 11.70 -11.74 4.36
CA GLN A 85 12.91 -12.07 5.12
C GLN A 85 12.63 -12.38 6.60
N ASN A 86 11.77 -11.59 7.23
CA ASN A 86 11.55 -11.62 8.67
C ASN A 86 10.22 -12.28 9.08
N GLY A 87 9.42 -12.76 8.11
CA GLY A 87 8.09 -13.32 8.33
C GLY A 87 7.00 -12.25 8.44
N PRO A 88 5.73 -12.64 8.73
CA PRO A 88 4.63 -11.69 8.81
C PRO A 88 4.91 -10.62 9.87
N PRO A 89 4.73 -9.33 9.54
CA PRO A 89 4.95 -8.27 10.50
C PRO A 89 3.98 -8.49 11.66
N LEU A 90 4.49 -8.40 12.90
CA LEU A 90 3.61 -8.30 14.06
C LEU A 90 2.62 -7.17 13.78
N THR A 91 1.35 -7.46 14.04
CA THR A 91 0.09 -6.76 13.68
C THR A 91 -0.03 -5.27 14.01
N THR A 92 1.07 -4.57 14.32
CA THR A 92 1.13 -3.19 14.82
C THR A 92 2.44 -2.48 14.45
N SER A 93 3.13 -2.83 13.36
CA SER A 93 4.25 -2.00 12.92
C SER A 93 3.73 -0.64 12.48
N ILE A 94 4.15 0.42 13.19
CA ILE A 94 3.91 1.84 12.87
C ILE A 94 4.14 2.14 11.38
N LEU A 95 5.09 1.42 10.77
CA LEU A 95 5.40 1.46 9.35
C LEU A 95 4.19 1.17 8.44
N VAL A 96 3.39 0.14 8.75
CA VAL A 96 2.20 -0.23 7.97
C VAL A 96 1.11 0.85 8.09
N LEU A 97 0.96 1.45 9.27
CA LEU A 97 0.02 2.55 9.48
C LEU A 97 0.46 3.80 8.69
N LEU A 98 1.74 4.14 8.76
CA LEU A 98 2.32 5.29 8.06
C LEU A 98 2.20 5.11 6.53
N HIS A 99 2.40 3.88 6.04
CA HIS A 99 2.19 3.53 4.64
C HIS A 99 0.71 3.67 4.23
N CYS A 100 -0.25 3.17 5.02
CA CYS A 100 -1.67 3.40 4.73
C CYS A 100 -2.03 4.90 4.68
N VAL A 101 -1.49 5.71 5.59
CA VAL A 101 -1.70 7.16 5.59
C VAL A 101 -1.10 7.78 4.32
N PHE A 102 0.10 7.36 3.92
CA PHE A 102 0.76 7.84 2.71
C PHE A 102 -0.06 7.51 1.45
N GLU A 103 -0.55 6.28 1.31
CA GLU A 103 -1.39 5.87 0.17
C GLU A 103 -2.71 6.64 0.11
N MET A 104 -3.31 6.97 1.27
CA MET A 104 -4.50 7.82 1.33
C MET A 104 -4.21 9.26 0.87
N ILE A 105 -3.04 9.81 1.22
CA ILE A 105 -2.61 11.13 0.72
C ILE A 105 -2.40 11.08 -0.80
N CYS A 106 -1.74 10.02 -1.30
CA CYS A 106 -1.54 9.81 -2.73
C CYS A 106 -2.87 9.68 -3.48
N ALA A 107 -3.82 8.91 -2.94
CA ALA A 107 -5.17 8.76 -3.49
C ALA A 107 -5.92 10.11 -3.54
N ALA A 108 -5.85 10.92 -2.49
CA ALA A 108 -6.47 12.25 -2.48
C ALA A 108 -5.88 13.16 -3.57
N PHE A 109 -4.56 13.11 -3.77
CA PHE A 109 -3.88 13.86 -4.83
C PHE A 109 -4.28 13.36 -6.23
N CYS A 110 -4.35 12.04 -6.43
CA CYS A 110 -4.80 11.44 -7.70
C CYS A 110 -6.25 11.81 -8.01
N LEU A 111 -7.13 11.82 -7.00
CA LEU A 111 -8.52 12.25 -7.15
C LEU A 111 -8.61 13.72 -7.56
N PHE A 112 -7.82 14.59 -6.93
CA PHE A 112 -7.74 16.00 -7.30
C PHE A 112 -7.34 16.17 -8.77
N VAL A 113 -6.28 15.48 -9.22
CA VAL A 113 -5.82 15.53 -10.62
C VAL A 113 -6.86 14.96 -11.58
N ALA A 114 -7.51 13.85 -11.23
CA ALA A 114 -8.57 13.27 -12.05
C ALA A 114 -9.77 14.22 -12.22
N ILE A 115 -10.17 14.91 -11.14
CA ILE A 115 -11.24 15.92 -11.20
C ILE A 115 -10.80 17.10 -12.07
N TRP A 116 -9.58 17.59 -11.89
CA TRP A 116 -9.03 18.71 -12.66
C TRP A 116 -8.96 18.42 -14.16
N ASN A 117 -8.43 17.25 -14.54
CA ASN A 117 -8.36 16.81 -15.93
C ASN A 117 -9.75 16.52 -16.50
N GLY A 118 -10.66 15.98 -15.68
CA GLY A 118 -12.05 15.74 -16.07
C GLY A 118 -12.82 17.02 -16.39
N THR A 119 -12.71 18.06 -15.55
CA THR A 119 -13.37 19.35 -15.80
C THR A 119 -12.79 20.05 -17.03
N GLY A 120 -11.47 19.95 -17.24
CA GLY A 120 -10.80 20.42 -18.47
C GLY A 120 -11.32 19.75 -19.74
N CYS A 121 -11.54 18.42 -19.71
CA CYS A 121 -12.11 17.69 -20.86
C CYS A 121 -13.57 18.09 -21.13
N THR A 122 -14.40 18.24 -20.09
CA THR A 122 -15.82 18.60 -20.24
C THR A 122 -16.05 20.02 -20.74
N SER A 123 -15.20 20.97 -20.34
CA SER A 123 -15.31 22.37 -20.76
C SER A 123 -14.91 22.58 -22.22
N GLN A 124 -13.95 21.80 -22.74
CA GLN A 124 -13.59 21.83 -24.17
C GLN A 124 -14.71 21.29 -25.08
N ILE A 125 -15.43 20.25 -24.63
CA ILE A 125 -16.55 19.67 -25.39
C ILE A 125 -17.77 20.61 -25.43
N ALA A 126 -17.97 21.42 -24.39
CA ALA A 126 -19.16 22.28 -24.27
C ALA A 126 -19.10 23.59 -25.08
N ILE A 127 -17.91 24.07 -25.48
CA ILE A 127 -17.74 25.43 -26.01
C ILE A 127 -17.66 25.49 -27.55
N HIS A 128 -17.31 24.40 -28.24
CA HIS A 128 -17.27 24.40 -29.72
C HIS A 128 -17.64 23.06 -30.36
N PRO A 129 -18.94 22.81 -30.64
CA PRO A 129 -19.37 21.61 -31.37
C PRO A 129 -18.97 21.59 -32.86
N GLU A 130 -18.48 22.70 -33.44
CA GLU A 130 -18.24 22.82 -34.91
C GLU A 130 -16.80 23.19 -35.32
N CYS A 131 -15.85 23.33 -34.40
CA CYS A 131 -14.45 23.64 -34.79
C CYS A 131 -13.66 22.35 -35.05
N HIS A 132 -13.69 21.87 -36.30
CA HIS A 132 -12.88 20.76 -36.85
C HIS A 132 -11.36 21.02 -36.89
N VAL A 133 -10.82 21.94 -36.09
CA VAL A 133 -9.38 22.21 -35.96
C VAL A 133 -8.96 22.20 -34.49
N HIS A 134 -9.48 21.26 -33.70
CA HIS A 134 -8.81 20.89 -32.47
C HIS A 134 -7.57 20.08 -32.85
N ARG A 135 -6.37 20.55 -32.51
CA ARG A 135 -5.14 19.74 -32.56
C ARG A 135 -5.44 18.39 -31.87
N PRO A 136 -5.55 17.27 -32.61
CA PRO A 136 -5.98 16.00 -32.06
C PRO A 136 -5.03 15.46 -30.97
N SER A 137 -3.80 15.99 -30.92
CA SER A 137 -2.80 15.71 -29.89
C SER A 137 -3.26 16.12 -28.49
N ASN A 138 -3.93 17.26 -28.32
CA ASN A 138 -4.18 17.81 -26.98
C ASN A 138 -5.33 17.10 -26.27
N PHE A 139 -6.42 16.80 -27.00
CA PHE A 139 -7.53 16.03 -26.46
C PHE A 139 -7.12 14.59 -26.11
N THR A 140 -6.38 13.93 -27.01
CA THR A 140 -5.88 12.56 -26.79
C THR A 140 -4.95 12.48 -25.58
N THR A 141 -4.07 13.47 -25.42
CA THR A 141 -3.12 13.52 -24.28
C THR A 141 -3.86 13.74 -22.97
N SER A 142 -4.85 14.65 -22.92
CA SER A 142 -5.68 14.88 -21.72
C SER A 142 -6.50 13.65 -21.31
N VAL A 143 -7.05 12.90 -22.28
CA VAL A 143 -7.81 11.66 -22.00
C VAL A 143 -6.89 10.56 -21.46
N LEU A 144 -5.68 10.42 -22.04
CA LEU A 144 -4.69 9.46 -21.54
C LEU A 144 -4.23 9.82 -20.12
N ASP A 145 -3.96 11.10 -19.85
CA ASP A 145 -3.54 11.60 -18.54
C ASP A 145 -4.64 11.40 -17.48
N TYR A 146 -5.90 11.66 -17.83
CA TYR A 146 -7.05 11.32 -17.00
C TYR A 146 -7.12 9.82 -16.71
N THR A 147 -6.97 8.97 -17.74
CA THR A 147 -7.05 7.52 -17.60
C THR A 147 -5.97 6.98 -16.67
N VAL A 148 -4.73 7.45 -16.82
CA VAL A 148 -3.60 7.06 -15.96
C VAL A 148 -3.83 7.53 -14.52
N SER A 149 -4.34 8.74 -14.32
CA SER A 149 -4.66 9.27 -12.99
C SER A 149 -5.74 8.45 -12.28
N VAL A 150 -6.77 8.00 -13.02
CA VAL A 150 -7.83 7.13 -12.47
C VAL A 150 -7.29 5.74 -12.15
N LEU A 151 -6.42 5.16 -12.99
CA LEU A 151 -5.78 3.89 -12.70
C LEU A 151 -4.91 3.97 -11.44
N LEU A 152 -4.14 5.04 -11.30
CA LEU A 152 -3.30 5.28 -10.12
C LEU A 152 -4.17 5.42 -8.86
N LEU A 153 -5.27 6.18 -8.93
CA LEU A 153 -6.25 6.28 -7.85
C LEU A 153 -6.79 4.91 -7.41
N LEU A 154 -7.20 4.07 -8.37
CA LEU A 154 -7.74 2.74 -8.07
C LEU A 154 -6.71 1.85 -7.38
N ILE A 155 -5.45 1.92 -7.80
CA ILE A 155 -4.36 1.15 -7.18
C ILE A 155 -4.08 1.66 -5.76
N CYS A 156 -3.97 2.97 -5.57
CA CYS A 156 -3.76 3.59 -4.25
C CYS A 156 -4.91 3.32 -3.28
N LEU A 157 -6.13 3.08 -3.75
CA LEU A 157 -7.25 2.63 -2.90
C LEU A 157 -7.21 1.12 -2.64
N THR A 158 -6.74 0.32 -3.60
CA THR A 158 -6.70 -1.15 -3.47
C THR A 158 -5.69 -1.59 -2.42
N ILE A 159 -4.54 -0.92 -2.31
CA ILE A 159 -3.48 -1.24 -1.33
C ILE A 159 -3.98 -1.17 0.12
N PRO A 160 -4.54 -0.06 0.62
CA PRO A 160 -5.04 0.03 2.00
C PRO A 160 -6.20 -0.93 2.24
N ILE A 161 -7.11 -1.14 1.28
CA ILE A 161 -8.18 -2.14 1.40
C ILE A 161 -7.57 -3.54 1.57
N PHE A 162 -6.57 -3.89 0.77
CA PHE A 162 -5.87 -5.16 0.86
C PHE A 162 -5.15 -5.32 2.20
N VAL A 163 -4.51 -4.26 2.71
CA VAL A 163 -3.87 -4.25 4.04
C VAL A 163 -4.90 -4.50 5.14
N ILE A 164 -6.03 -3.78 5.13
CA ILE A 164 -7.09 -3.91 6.14
C ILE A 164 -7.72 -5.30 6.10
N PHE A 165 -8.05 -5.79 4.90
CA PHE A 165 -8.67 -7.10 4.72
C PHE A 165 -7.74 -8.23 5.18
N ASN A 166 -6.46 -8.19 4.80
CA ASN A 166 -5.49 -9.17 5.26
C ASN A 166 -5.21 -9.05 6.76
N ARG A 167 -5.22 -7.84 7.33
CA ARG A 167 -5.10 -7.67 8.78
C ARG A 167 -6.23 -8.37 9.53
N ASN A 168 -7.47 -8.36 9.03
CA ASN A 168 -8.57 -9.12 9.62
C ASN A 168 -8.38 -10.65 9.45
N ILE A 169 -7.75 -11.11 8.37
CA ILE A 169 -7.53 -12.55 8.09
C ILE A 169 -6.36 -13.14 8.90
N PHE A 170 -5.26 -12.39 9.07
CA PHE A 170 -4.07 -12.85 9.80
C PHE A 170 -4.05 -12.37 11.27
N GLY A 171 -4.87 -11.39 11.61
CA GLY A 171 -4.87 -10.64 12.86
C GLY A 171 -6.23 -10.59 13.53
N SER A 172 -6.69 -11.75 14.00
CA SER A 172 -7.49 -11.85 15.21
C SER A 172 -7.04 -13.07 16.00
N LYS A 173 -5.79 -13.05 16.50
CA LYS A 173 -5.67 -13.46 17.91
C LYS A 173 -6.20 -12.25 18.67
N SER A 174 -7.37 -12.38 19.29
CA SER A 174 -7.94 -11.28 20.07
C SER A 174 -6.89 -10.77 21.06
N ILE A 175 -7.00 -9.51 21.45
CA ILE A 175 -6.15 -8.96 22.52
C ILE A 175 -6.19 -9.88 23.76
N ASP A 176 -7.32 -10.56 24.01
CA ASP A 176 -7.46 -11.60 25.06
C ASP A 176 -6.56 -12.82 24.84
N GLU A 177 -6.40 -13.34 23.62
CA GLU A 177 -5.49 -14.47 23.37
C GLU A 177 -4.02 -14.08 23.56
N ARG A 178 -3.68 -12.82 23.31
CA ARG A 178 -2.35 -12.28 23.58
C ARG A 178 -2.12 -12.01 25.06
N LEU A 179 -3.15 -11.54 25.78
CA LEU A 179 -3.10 -11.42 27.24
C LEU A 179 -2.90 -12.78 27.89
N LYS A 180 -3.64 -13.81 27.46
CA LYS A 180 -3.49 -15.18 27.96
C LYS A 180 -2.12 -15.78 27.65
N ASP A 181 -1.55 -15.52 26.47
CA ASP A 181 -0.18 -15.97 26.13
C ASP A 181 0.89 -15.26 26.99
N ILE A 182 0.65 -14.01 27.39
CA ILE A 182 1.55 -13.25 28.28
C ILE A 182 1.40 -13.72 29.72
N GLU A 183 0.16 -13.92 30.19
CA GLU A 183 -0.17 -14.45 31.51
C GLU A 183 0.43 -15.84 31.72
N ASN A 184 0.23 -16.77 30.77
CA ASN A 184 0.84 -18.12 30.83
C ASN A 184 2.38 -18.08 30.86
N LYS A 185 3.02 -17.15 30.12
CA LYS A 185 4.49 -17.02 30.13
C LYS A 185 5.02 -16.43 31.44
N LEU A 186 4.25 -15.55 32.08
CA LEU A 186 4.56 -15.02 33.40
C LEU A 186 4.40 -16.09 34.48
N GLU A 187 3.35 -16.90 34.39
CA GLU A 187 3.08 -18.00 35.33
C GLU A 187 4.17 -19.07 35.28
N ILE A 188 4.61 -19.46 34.09
CA ILE A 188 5.74 -20.41 33.91
C ILE A 188 7.03 -19.83 34.52
N LYS A 189 7.32 -18.54 34.29
CA LYS A 189 8.51 -17.90 34.86
C LYS A 189 8.45 -17.76 36.38
N MET A 190 7.27 -17.53 36.97
CA MET A 190 7.11 -17.49 38.42
C MET A 190 7.34 -18.88 39.03
N ASN A 191 6.79 -19.94 38.44
CA ASN A 191 7.00 -21.31 38.91
C ASN A 191 8.47 -21.76 38.80
N ASP A 192 9.19 -21.34 37.76
CA ASP A 192 10.62 -21.60 37.61
C ASP A 192 11.46 -20.89 38.70
N ILE A 193 11.02 -19.71 39.17
CA ILE A 193 11.70 -18.98 40.24
C ILE A 193 11.47 -19.67 41.60
N ASP A 194 10.22 -20.07 41.89
CA ASP A 194 9.86 -20.73 43.15
C ASP A 194 10.58 -22.09 43.31
N GLN A 195 10.67 -22.90 42.25
CA GLN A 195 11.42 -24.16 42.29
C GLN A 195 12.92 -23.96 42.49
N ASN A 196 13.49 -22.88 41.95
CA ASN A 196 14.90 -22.59 42.13
C ASN A 196 15.20 -22.12 43.57
N SER A 197 14.31 -21.33 44.19
CA SER A 197 14.47 -20.93 45.59
C SER A 197 14.40 -22.10 46.57
N ASP A 198 13.51 -23.07 46.36
CA ASP A 198 13.40 -24.26 47.21
C ASP A 198 14.62 -25.20 47.08
N SER A 199 15.24 -25.24 45.90
CA SER A 199 16.47 -26.03 45.68
C SER A 199 17.69 -25.43 46.37
N VAL A 200 17.79 -24.10 46.45
CA VAL A 200 18.90 -23.39 47.11
C VAL A 200 18.78 -23.47 48.63
N TYR A 201 17.55 -23.48 49.17
CA TYR A 201 17.34 -23.68 50.62
C TYR A 201 17.62 -25.11 51.08
N ASN A 202 17.39 -26.13 50.23
CA ASN A 202 17.65 -27.53 50.56
C ASN A 202 19.12 -27.98 50.32
N ALA A 203 19.93 -27.19 49.61
CA ALA A 203 21.35 -27.48 49.39
C ALA A 203 22.28 -26.87 50.46
N GLY A 204 21.72 -26.16 51.45
CA GLY A 204 22.45 -25.43 52.49
C GLY A 204 22.52 -26.10 53.87
N TYR A 205 22.17 -27.38 53.99
CA TYR A 205 22.30 -28.16 55.24
C TYR A 205 23.19 -29.39 55.04
#